data_AF-A0A949EVM0-F1
#
_entry.id   AF-A0A949EVM0-F1
#
_cell.length_a   1.000
_cell.length_b   1.000
_cell.length_c   1.000
_cell.angle_alpha   90.00
_cell.angle_beta   90.00
_cell.angle_gamma   90.00
#
_symmetry.space_group_name_H-M   'P 1'
#
loop_
_entity.id
_entity.type
_entity.pdbx_description
1 polymer ?
#
loop_
_entity_poly.entity_id
_entity_poly.type
_entity_poly.pdbx_seq_one_letter_code
_entity_poly.pdbx_strand_id
1 'polypeptide(L)'
;MDEKDKNDYEPMIQKTMEKSKKSKFANYSDMFVGKKGFFAFLKYEILTTWFSNWPGSVGIALRSIFYKFLFKKVGKGVIFGKSVTIRNPHKIVIGNNVIIDENVMLDAKGVDNKGIIICDGVYIGRNTIISCKNGDIILNKNANIGFNCEVYSLKKVEIGENVLMAAYTYIIGGGHMSSDVETPFRDQEKHA
;
A
#
# COMPACT_ATOMS: atom_id res chain seq x y z
N MET A 1 -17.42 15.33 40.57
CA MET A 1 -16.72 16.48 39.99
C MET A 1 -15.27 16.09 39.95
N ASP A 2 -14.78 15.61 38.81
CA ASP A 2 -13.39 15.77 38.39
C ASP A 2 -13.34 15.51 36.90
N GLU A 3 -13.31 16.63 36.19
CA GLU A 3 -13.54 16.82 34.77
C GLU A 3 -12.16 16.94 34.11
N LYS A 4 -11.39 15.85 34.09
CA LYS A 4 -10.04 15.82 33.48
C LYS A 4 -9.71 14.45 32.91
N ASP A 5 -10.31 14.11 31.76
CA ASP A 5 -9.70 13.18 30.79
C ASP A 5 -10.44 13.15 29.43
N LYS A 6 -10.96 14.29 29.00
CA LYS A 6 -11.33 14.50 27.59
C LYS A 6 -10.07 14.84 26.80
N ASN A 7 -9.17 13.88 26.64
CA ASN A 7 -7.97 14.06 25.81
C ASN A 7 -8.34 13.92 24.33
N ASP A 8 -8.14 15.03 23.62
CA ASP A 8 -8.26 15.28 22.19
C ASP A 8 -7.90 14.09 21.28
N TYR A 9 -8.91 13.40 20.77
CA TYR A 9 -8.82 12.62 19.55
C TYR A 9 -9.27 13.46 18.35
N GLU A 10 -8.61 14.58 18.10
CA GLU A 10 -8.59 15.12 16.73
C GLU A 10 -7.79 14.13 15.85
N PRO A 11 -8.35 13.64 14.73
CA PRO A 11 -7.67 12.67 13.90
C PRO A 11 -6.30 13.21 13.47
N MET A 12 -5.21 12.49 13.78
CA MET A 12 -3.81 12.86 13.47
C MET A 12 -3.58 13.33 12.03
N ILE A 13 -4.48 13.02 11.10
CA ILE A 13 -4.49 13.52 9.72
C ILE A 13 -4.63 15.06 9.68
N GLN A 14 -5.50 15.65 10.51
CA GLN A 14 -5.73 17.09 10.56
C GLN A 14 -4.54 17.83 11.20
N LYS A 15 -4.03 17.36 12.35
CA LYS A 15 -2.80 17.92 12.96
C LYS A 15 -1.55 17.78 12.09
N THR A 16 -1.43 16.72 11.27
CA THR A 16 -0.31 16.58 10.31
C THR A 16 -0.44 17.58 9.14
N MET A 17 -1.68 17.84 8.68
CA MET A 17 -1.94 18.87 7.67
C MET A 17 -1.74 20.29 8.20
N GLU A 18 -2.04 20.55 9.48
CA GLU A 18 -1.86 21.86 10.12
C GLU A 18 -0.42 22.15 10.57
N LYS A 19 0.33 21.14 11.05
CA LYS A 19 1.71 21.32 11.54
C LYS A 19 2.78 21.34 10.45
N SER A 20 2.47 21.02 9.19
CA SER A 20 3.44 21.09 8.10
C SER A 20 3.35 22.46 7.40
N LYS A 21 4.40 23.29 7.50
CA LYS A 21 4.62 24.46 6.61
C LYS A 21 4.90 24.02 5.14
N LYS A 22 4.30 22.92 4.69
CA LYS A 22 4.45 22.37 3.35
C LYS A 22 3.25 22.79 2.50
N SER A 23 3.51 23.18 1.26
CA SER A 23 2.45 23.45 0.28
C SER A 23 1.57 22.21 0.09
N LYS A 24 0.27 22.40 -0.19
CA LYS A 24 -0.69 21.32 -0.50
C LYS A 24 -0.14 20.37 -1.59
N PHE A 25 0.60 20.93 -2.55
CA PHE A 25 1.29 20.16 -3.60
C PHE A 25 2.35 19.21 -3.03
N ALA A 26 3.18 19.69 -2.11
CA ALA A 26 4.24 18.89 -1.51
C ALA A 26 3.65 17.76 -0.66
N ASN A 27 2.58 18.03 0.09
CA ASN A 27 1.88 17.01 0.87
C ASN A 27 1.28 15.91 -0.02
N TYR A 28 0.64 16.29 -1.13
CA TYR A 28 0.10 15.31 -2.08
C TYR A 28 1.21 14.48 -2.74
N SER A 29 2.26 15.13 -3.24
CA SER A 29 3.40 14.46 -3.87
C SER A 29 4.07 13.47 -2.90
N ASP A 30 4.25 13.86 -1.63
CA ASP A 30 4.79 12.99 -0.58
C ASP A 30 3.86 11.79 -0.31
N MET A 31 2.54 11.99 -0.31
CA MET A 31 1.55 10.95 -0.03
C MET A 31 1.33 9.91 -1.14
N PHE A 32 1.42 10.32 -2.41
CA PHE A 32 1.10 9.45 -3.56
C PHE A 32 2.33 9.05 -4.37
N VAL A 33 3.24 9.99 -4.65
CA VAL A 33 4.42 9.72 -5.48
C VAL A 33 5.58 9.22 -4.62
N GLY A 34 5.73 9.82 -3.43
CA GLY A 34 6.78 9.53 -2.46
C GLY A 34 8.19 9.92 -2.91
N LYS A 35 8.33 10.58 -4.06
CA LYS A 35 9.58 11.17 -4.55
C LYS A 35 9.41 12.67 -4.65
N LYS A 36 10.48 13.40 -4.33
CA LYS A 36 10.58 14.84 -4.60
C LYS A 36 10.92 15.04 -6.08
N GLY A 37 10.13 15.83 -6.80
CA GLY A 37 10.42 16.21 -8.17
C GLY A 37 9.17 16.33 -9.05
N PHE A 38 9.07 17.46 -9.76
CA PHE A 38 7.93 17.77 -10.63
C PHE A 38 7.73 16.72 -11.73
N PHE A 39 8.82 16.18 -12.31
CA PHE A 39 8.73 15.19 -13.38
C PHE A 39 8.18 13.84 -12.89
N ALA A 40 8.56 13.39 -11.69
CA ALA A 40 8.04 12.15 -11.12
C ALA A 40 6.54 12.27 -10.82
N PHE A 41 6.12 13.44 -10.33
CA PHE A 41 4.72 13.77 -10.14
C PHE A 41 3.95 13.80 -11.46
N LEU A 42 4.42 14.55 -12.46
CA LEU A 42 3.73 14.68 -13.75
C LEU A 42 3.60 13.31 -14.44
N LYS A 43 4.67 12.50 -14.40
CA LYS A 43 4.64 11.12 -14.91
C LYS A 43 3.61 10.27 -14.21
N TYR A 44 3.53 10.36 -12.87
CA TYR A 44 2.53 9.65 -12.09
C TYR A 44 1.12 10.08 -12.49
N GLU A 45 0.84 11.39 -12.48
CA GLU A 45 -0.49 11.94 -12.80
C GLU A 45 -0.96 11.61 -14.22
N ILE A 46 -0.10 11.74 -15.23
CA ILE A 46 -0.46 11.41 -16.62
C ILE A 46 -0.83 9.94 -16.73
N LEU A 47 -0.01 9.04 -16.16
CA LEU A 47 -0.21 7.60 -16.30
C LEU A 47 -1.43 7.11 -15.52
N THR A 48 -1.67 7.64 -14.31
CA THR A 48 -2.84 7.24 -13.52
C THR A 48 -4.13 7.85 -14.06
N THR A 49 -4.12 9.13 -14.46
CA THR A 49 -5.33 9.80 -14.96
C THR A 49 -5.81 9.20 -16.27
N TRP A 50 -4.92 8.89 -17.19
CA TRP A 50 -5.30 8.44 -18.53
C TRP A 50 -5.61 6.94 -18.60
N PHE A 51 -4.88 6.11 -17.84
CA PHE A 51 -4.96 4.65 -18.02
C PHE A 51 -5.65 3.91 -16.87
N SER A 52 -5.87 4.52 -15.71
CA SER A 52 -6.40 3.79 -14.55
C SER A 52 -7.79 3.19 -14.79
N ASN A 53 -8.67 3.92 -15.49
CA ASN A 53 -10.09 3.56 -15.61
C ASN A 53 -10.52 3.02 -16.98
N TRP A 54 -9.61 2.85 -17.95
CA TRP A 54 -9.97 2.32 -19.25
C TRP A 54 -10.41 0.86 -19.15
N PRO A 55 -11.64 0.52 -19.59
CA PRO A 55 -12.18 -0.83 -19.46
C PRO A 55 -11.58 -1.79 -20.51
N GLY A 56 -11.76 -3.09 -20.27
CA GLY A 56 -11.47 -4.15 -21.23
C GLY A 56 -10.00 -4.50 -21.40
N SER A 57 -9.73 -5.38 -22.37
CA SER A 57 -8.39 -5.91 -22.68
C SER A 57 -7.41 -4.84 -23.13
N VAL A 58 -7.89 -3.81 -23.84
CA VAL A 58 -7.07 -2.64 -24.25
C VAL A 58 -6.54 -1.90 -23.02
N GLY A 59 -7.39 -1.62 -22.03
CA GLY A 59 -6.97 -1.00 -20.77
C GLY A 59 -5.96 -1.85 -20.01
N ILE A 60 -6.14 -3.17 -19.99
CA ILE A 60 -5.16 -4.10 -19.41
C ILE A 60 -3.81 -4.01 -20.13
N ALA A 61 -3.80 -4.05 -21.47
CA ALA A 61 -2.57 -3.99 -22.25
C ALA A 61 -1.81 -2.68 -22.03
N LEU A 62 -2.50 -1.54 -22.11
CA LEU A 62 -1.91 -0.22 -21.90
C LEU A 62 -1.25 -0.12 -20.53
N ARG A 63 -1.92 -0.55 -19.46
CA ARG A 63 -1.35 -0.50 -18.11
C ARG A 63 -0.19 -1.46 -17.94
N SER A 64 -0.28 -2.66 -18.50
CA SER A 64 0.81 -3.64 -18.48
C SER A 64 2.07 -3.12 -19.21
N ILE A 65 1.94 -2.16 -20.12
CA ILE A 65 3.06 -1.47 -20.77
C ILE A 65 3.51 -0.26 -19.94
N PHE A 66 2.60 0.67 -19.65
CA PHE A 66 2.95 1.99 -19.11
C PHE A 66 3.25 1.99 -17.60
N TYR A 67 2.56 1.17 -16.80
CA TYR A 67 2.77 1.17 -15.35
C TYR A 67 4.15 0.68 -14.96
N LYS A 68 4.83 -0.08 -15.82
CA LYS A 68 6.24 -0.49 -15.65
C LYS A 68 7.18 0.68 -15.38
N PHE A 69 6.84 1.86 -15.88
CA PHE A 69 7.65 3.06 -15.70
C PHE A 69 7.41 3.78 -14.35
N LEU A 70 6.38 3.41 -13.59
CA LEU A 70 6.08 3.98 -12.26
C LEU A 70 6.82 3.24 -11.15
N PHE A 71 6.81 1.91 -11.23
CA PHE A 71 7.32 1.01 -10.20
C PHE A 71 8.85 0.98 -10.14
N LYS A 72 9.41 0.45 -9.04
CA LYS A 72 10.86 0.21 -8.92
C LYS A 72 11.33 -0.84 -9.94
N LYS A 73 10.58 -1.93 -10.07
CA LYS A 73 10.80 -3.02 -11.02
C LYS A 73 9.48 -3.74 -11.26
N VAL A 74 9.24 -4.15 -12.50
CA VAL A 74 8.11 -4.99 -12.91
C VAL A 74 8.62 -6.08 -13.83
N GLY A 75 8.25 -7.33 -13.57
CA GLY A 75 8.60 -8.47 -14.41
C GLY A 75 7.77 -8.57 -15.70
N LYS A 76 7.88 -9.73 -16.35
CA LYS A 76 7.11 -10.07 -17.57
C LYS A 76 5.75 -10.65 -17.17
N GLY A 77 4.74 -10.52 -18.05
CA GLY A 77 3.42 -11.12 -17.82
C GLY A 77 2.63 -10.51 -16.65
N VAL A 78 2.95 -9.30 -16.21
CA VAL A 78 2.22 -8.63 -15.13
C VAL A 78 0.96 -7.97 -15.67
N ILE A 79 -0.18 -8.23 -15.02
CA ILE A 79 -1.49 -7.68 -15.34
C ILE A 79 -1.92 -6.71 -14.23
N PHE A 80 -2.42 -5.54 -14.63
CA PHE A 80 -3.04 -4.57 -13.73
C PHE A 80 -4.51 -4.39 -14.10
N GLY A 81 -5.42 -4.67 -13.16
CA GLY A 81 -6.87 -4.53 -13.24
C GLY A 81 -7.32 -3.09 -13.05
N LYS A 82 -8.58 -2.78 -13.42
CA LYS A 82 -9.19 -1.43 -13.40
C LYS A 82 -9.01 -0.72 -12.05
N SER A 83 -8.73 0.59 -12.06
CA SER A 83 -8.76 1.44 -10.88
C SER A 83 -7.79 1.04 -9.75
N VAL A 84 -6.64 0.43 -10.10
CA VAL A 84 -5.57 0.13 -9.13
C VAL A 84 -4.99 1.43 -8.59
N THR A 85 -5.01 1.58 -7.26
CA THR A 85 -4.41 2.73 -6.57
C THR A 85 -2.97 2.39 -6.21
N ILE A 86 -2.03 3.23 -6.64
CA ILE A 86 -0.59 2.99 -6.42
C ILE A 86 -0.02 4.17 -5.66
N ARG A 87 0.62 3.93 -4.52
CA ARG A 87 1.31 4.97 -3.75
C ARG A 87 2.74 4.57 -3.46
N ASN A 88 3.63 5.54 -3.54
CA ASN A 88 5.08 5.37 -3.41
C ASN A 88 5.62 4.26 -4.35
N PRO A 89 5.27 4.27 -5.65
CA PRO A 89 5.53 3.15 -6.57
C PRO A 89 7.01 2.77 -6.70
N HIS A 90 7.90 3.73 -6.49
CA HIS A 90 9.35 3.53 -6.52
C HIS A 90 9.90 2.64 -5.38
N LYS A 91 9.06 2.25 -4.42
CA LYS A 91 9.35 1.28 -3.36
C LYS A 91 8.71 -0.09 -3.59
N ILE A 92 8.03 -0.28 -4.72
CA ILE A 92 7.31 -1.52 -5.03
C ILE A 92 8.05 -2.29 -6.11
N VAL A 93 8.33 -3.56 -5.83
CA VAL A 93 8.96 -4.52 -6.74
C VAL A 93 7.96 -5.61 -7.09
N ILE A 94 7.75 -5.85 -8.38
CA ILE A 94 6.83 -6.87 -8.89
C ILE A 94 7.61 -7.87 -9.75
N GLY A 95 7.42 -9.15 -9.45
CA GLY A 95 7.96 -10.30 -10.18
C GLY A 95 7.28 -10.55 -11.52
N ASN A 96 7.43 -11.77 -12.02
CA ASN A 96 6.84 -12.25 -13.27
C ASN A 96 5.47 -12.89 -13.05
N ASN A 97 4.60 -12.82 -14.06
CA ASN A 97 3.29 -13.49 -14.09
C ASN A 97 2.42 -13.15 -12.87
N VAL A 98 2.47 -11.89 -12.43
CA VAL A 98 1.69 -11.38 -11.31
C VAL A 98 0.38 -10.80 -11.83
N ILE A 99 -0.71 -11.08 -11.13
CA ILE A 99 -2.02 -10.49 -11.41
C ILE A 99 -2.42 -9.60 -10.24
N ILE A 100 -2.59 -8.31 -10.53
CA ILE A 100 -3.15 -7.33 -9.60
C ILE A 100 -4.53 -6.98 -10.14
N ASP A 101 -5.59 -7.44 -9.49
CA ASP A 101 -6.96 -7.31 -9.96
C ASP A 101 -7.53 -5.90 -9.71
N GLU A 102 -8.80 -5.68 -10.05
CA GLU A 102 -9.44 -4.37 -10.02
C GLU A 102 -9.55 -3.80 -8.60
N ASN A 103 -9.47 -2.47 -8.49
CA ASN A 103 -9.58 -1.71 -7.24
C ASN A 103 -8.58 -2.12 -6.15
N VAL A 104 -7.48 -2.81 -6.50
CA VAL A 104 -6.42 -3.10 -5.53
C VAL A 104 -5.69 -1.81 -5.17
N MET A 105 -5.35 -1.67 -3.89
CA MET A 105 -4.46 -0.61 -3.41
C MET A 105 -3.09 -1.19 -3.07
N LEU A 106 -2.03 -0.62 -3.65
CA LEU A 106 -0.65 -0.86 -3.27
C LEU A 106 -0.06 0.43 -2.69
N ASP A 107 0.18 0.46 -1.38
CA ASP A 107 0.64 1.65 -0.65
C ASP A 107 1.96 1.36 0.07
N ALA A 108 3.09 1.73 -0.53
CA ALA A 108 4.42 1.47 0.05
C ALA A 108 4.96 2.65 0.88
N LYS A 109 4.09 3.28 1.67
CA LYS A 109 4.47 4.40 2.54
C LYS A 109 5.48 4.01 3.62
N GLY A 110 6.28 5.00 4.00
CA GLY A 110 7.35 4.88 4.98
C GLY A 110 8.54 5.73 4.56
N VAL A 111 9.43 6.00 5.51
CA VAL A 111 10.65 6.78 5.26
C VAL A 111 11.77 5.81 4.91
N ASP A 112 12.08 4.90 5.83
CA ASP A 112 13.29 4.05 5.78
C ASP A 112 13.02 2.59 5.40
N ASN A 113 11.77 2.27 5.07
CA ASN A 113 11.36 0.92 4.66
C ASN A 113 11.76 0.60 3.22
N LYS A 114 11.88 -0.71 2.93
CA LYS A 114 12.10 -1.23 1.57
C LYS A 114 10.83 -1.13 0.73
N GLY A 115 9.65 -1.33 1.34
CA GLY A 115 8.35 -1.19 0.71
C GLY A 115 7.61 -2.51 0.53
N ILE A 116 7.11 -2.75 -0.69
CA ILE A 116 6.32 -3.94 -1.02
C ILE A 116 7.09 -4.77 -2.07
N ILE A 117 7.24 -6.06 -1.80
CA ILE A 117 7.81 -7.03 -2.72
C ILE A 117 6.73 -8.06 -3.06
N ILE A 118 6.43 -8.17 -4.34
CA ILE A 118 5.47 -9.13 -4.89
C ILE A 118 6.25 -10.08 -5.79
N CYS A 119 6.41 -11.33 -5.34
CA CYS A 119 7.18 -12.35 -6.06
C CYS A 119 6.41 -12.93 -7.26
N ASP A 120 7.07 -13.84 -7.98
CA ASP A 120 6.54 -14.43 -9.21
C ASP A 120 5.25 -15.22 -8.95
N GLY A 121 4.29 -15.15 -9.89
CA GLY A 121 3.06 -15.95 -9.86
C GLY A 121 2.04 -15.53 -8.79
N VAL A 122 2.26 -14.39 -8.12
CA VAL A 122 1.30 -13.91 -7.10
C VAL A 122 0.01 -13.43 -7.76
N TYR A 123 -1.12 -13.78 -7.14
CA TYR A 123 -2.44 -13.25 -7.46
C TYR A 123 -2.94 -12.38 -6.32
N ILE A 124 -3.39 -11.16 -6.63
CA ILE A 124 -4.02 -10.25 -5.68
C ILE A 124 -5.44 -9.96 -6.15
N GLY A 125 -6.40 -10.52 -5.41
CA GLY A 125 -7.82 -10.40 -5.71
C GLY A 125 -8.34 -8.98 -5.58
N ARG A 126 -9.40 -8.71 -6.33
CA ARG A 126 -10.17 -7.48 -6.36
C ARG A 126 -10.41 -6.87 -4.97
N ASN A 127 -10.36 -5.55 -4.91
CA ASN A 127 -10.62 -4.73 -3.70
C ASN A 127 -9.66 -5.00 -2.54
N THR A 128 -8.55 -5.70 -2.76
CA THR A 128 -7.56 -5.97 -1.71
C THR A 128 -6.65 -4.78 -1.46
N ILE A 129 -6.29 -4.55 -0.21
CA ILE A 129 -5.40 -3.49 0.23
C ILE A 129 -4.08 -4.11 0.70
N ILE A 130 -2.96 -3.72 0.08
CA ILE A 130 -1.61 -4.04 0.52
C ILE A 130 -0.92 -2.74 0.92
N SER A 131 -0.74 -2.50 2.22
CA SER A 131 -0.34 -1.19 2.74
C SER A 131 0.73 -1.27 3.81
N CYS A 132 1.81 -0.55 3.60
CA CYS A 132 2.89 -0.35 4.55
C CYS A 132 2.79 1.04 5.19
N LYS A 133 3.08 1.14 6.49
CA LYS A 133 3.35 2.39 7.18
C LYS A 133 4.69 2.26 7.91
N ASN A 134 5.77 2.49 7.16
CA ASN A 134 7.16 2.30 7.60
C ASN A 134 7.58 0.83 7.85
N GLY A 135 6.73 -0.14 7.54
CA GLY A 135 7.07 -1.56 7.49
C GLY A 135 7.30 -2.07 6.07
N ASP A 136 7.67 -3.34 5.98
CA ASP A 136 7.82 -4.08 4.72
C ASP A 136 6.71 -5.14 4.56
N ILE A 137 6.26 -5.37 3.33
CA ILE A 137 5.38 -6.49 2.98
C ILE A 137 6.04 -7.32 1.89
N ILE A 138 6.07 -8.64 2.10
CA ILE A 138 6.57 -9.61 1.11
C ILE A 138 5.44 -10.61 0.83
N LEU A 139 5.02 -10.67 -0.43
CA LEU A 139 4.14 -11.71 -0.95
C LEU A 139 5.01 -12.70 -1.73
N ASN A 140 5.25 -13.88 -1.16
CA ASN A 140 6.14 -14.86 -1.77
C ASN A 140 5.50 -15.59 -2.96
N LYS A 141 6.34 -16.37 -3.65
CA LYS A 141 6.01 -16.99 -4.94
C LYS A 141 4.70 -17.78 -4.88
N ASN A 142 3.86 -17.60 -5.91
CA ASN A 142 2.56 -18.26 -6.06
C ASN A 142 1.58 -18.02 -4.91
N ALA A 143 1.78 -17.01 -4.06
CA ALA A 143 0.77 -16.65 -3.07
C ALA A 143 -0.50 -16.15 -3.78
N ASN A 144 -1.65 -16.63 -3.33
CA ASN A 144 -2.96 -16.23 -3.80
C ASN A 144 -3.68 -15.48 -2.69
N ILE A 145 -3.89 -14.20 -2.90
CA ILE A 145 -4.62 -13.33 -2.00
C ILE A 145 -6.04 -13.18 -2.54
N GLY A 146 -7.03 -13.67 -1.78
CA GLY A 146 -8.44 -13.59 -2.14
C GLY A 146 -8.98 -12.16 -2.21
N PHE A 147 -10.26 -12.04 -2.56
CA PHE A 147 -10.93 -10.75 -2.72
C PHE A 147 -11.17 -10.04 -1.38
N ASN A 148 -11.17 -8.71 -1.40
CA ASN A 148 -11.48 -7.86 -0.24
C ASN A 148 -10.60 -8.15 0.98
N CYS A 149 -9.34 -8.53 0.78
CA CYS A 149 -8.41 -8.73 1.89
C CYS A 149 -7.70 -7.43 2.26
N GLU A 150 -7.12 -7.41 3.45
CA GLU A 150 -6.22 -6.34 3.86
C GLU A 150 -4.94 -6.91 4.47
N VAL A 151 -3.78 -6.48 3.96
CA VAL A 151 -2.46 -6.82 4.48
C VAL A 151 -1.77 -5.52 4.87
N TYR A 152 -1.57 -5.34 6.16
CA TYR A 152 -1.03 -4.11 6.74
C TYR A 152 0.26 -4.35 7.51
N SER A 153 1.28 -3.52 7.30
CA SER A 153 2.58 -3.67 7.97
C SER A 153 3.11 -2.36 8.55
N LEU A 154 3.39 -2.38 9.86
CA LEU A 154 4.17 -1.36 10.58
C LEU A 154 5.65 -1.73 10.68
N LYS A 155 5.98 -3.04 10.63
CA LYS A 155 7.37 -3.53 10.71
C LYS A 155 7.68 -4.50 9.59
N LYS A 156 7.13 -5.72 9.65
CA LYS A 156 7.24 -6.71 8.57
C LYS A 156 6.02 -7.63 8.56
N VAL A 157 5.46 -7.88 7.38
CA VAL A 157 4.51 -8.97 7.12
C VAL A 157 5.04 -9.77 5.93
N GLU A 158 4.98 -11.09 6.05
CA GLU A 158 5.39 -12.00 4.99
C GLU A 158 4.33 -13.07 4.79
N ILE A 159 3.79 -13.15 3.58
CA ILE A 159 2.89 -14.22 3.16
C ILE A 159 3.75 -15.28 2.45
N GLY A 160 3.68 -16.52 2.95
CA GLY A 160 4.52 -17.62 2.49
C GLY A 160 4.26 -18.07 1.04
N GLU A 161 5.16 -18.90 0.51
CA GLU A 161 5.01 -19.48 -0.83
C GLU A 161 3.80 -20.41 -0.91
N ASN A 162 3.10 -20.39 -2.05
CA ASN A 162 1.92 -21.22 -2.32
C ASN A 162 0.79 -21.10 -1.26
N VAL A 163 0.77 -20.01 -0.50
CA VAL A 163 -0.31 -19.73 0.46
C VAL A 163 -1.55 -19.25 -0.29
N LEU A 164 -2.70 -19.78 0.10
CA LEU A 164 -4.01 -19.23 -0.28
C LEU A 164 -4.61 -18.50 0.91
N MET A 165 -4.75 -17.19 0.81
CA MET A 165 -5.48 -16.37 1.77
C MET A 165 -6.93 -16.23 1.30
N ALA A 166 -7.88 -16.71 2.11
CA ALA A 166 -9.30 -16.63 1.78
C ALA A 166 -9.79 -15.19 1.69
N ALA A 167 -10.86 -14.96 0.92
CA ALA A 167 -11.49 -13.65 0.80
C ALA A 167 -11.88 -13.08 2.17
N TYR A 168 -11.86 -11.74 2.29
CA TYR A 168 -12.21 -11.00 3.52
C TYR A 168 -11.27 -11.24 4.71
N THR A 169 -10.05 -11.71 4.47
CA THR A 169 -9.05 -11.90 5.52
C THR A 169 -8.27 -10.61 5.78
N TYR A 170 -7.97 -10.35 7.05
CA TYR A 170 -7.12 -9.25 7.48
C TYR A 170 -5.86 -9.79 8.18
N ILE A 171 -4.69 -9.36 7.71
CA ILE A 171 -3.39 -9.65 8.32
C ILE A 171 -2.71 -8.33 8.66
N ILE A 172 -2.33 -8.16 9.92
CA ILE A 172 -1.56 -7.01 10.39
C ILE A 172 -0.28 -7.45 11.09
N GLY A 173 0.84 -6.85 10.70
CA GLY A 173 2.11 -6.93 11.41
C GLY A 173 2.38 -5.59 12.10
N GLY A 174 2.28 -5.56 13.44
CA GLY A 174 2.39 -4.33 14.22
C GLY A 174 2.86 -4.54 15.65
N GLY A 175 3.49 -3.49 16.21
CA GLY A 175 4.14 -3.50 17.52
C GLY A 175 3.14 -3.37 18.67
N HIS A 176 2.62 -4.49 19.14
CA HIS A 176 1.86 -4.57 20.38
C HIS A 176 2.53 -5.55 21.35
N MET A 177 2.45 -5.25 22.64
CA MET A 177 2.86 -6.19 23.68
C MET A 177 1.73 -7.20 23.90
N SER A 178 1.77 -8.32 23.16
CA SER A 178 0.82 -9.43 23.38
C SER A 178 0.83 -9.99 24.82
N SER A 179 1.86 -9.65 25.60
CA SER A 179 2.00 -9.99 27.02
C SER A 179 1.23 -9.07 27.97
N ASP A 180 0.85 -7.86 27.54
CA ASP A 180 0.04 -6.96 28.36
C ASP A 180 -1.45 -7.24 28.10
N VAL A 181 -2.06 -7.97 29.03
CA VAL A 181 -3.49 -8.34 29.00
C VAL A 181 -4.34 -7.45 29.92
N GLU A 182 -3.71 -6.58 30.71
CA GLU A 182 -4.36 -5.76 31.72
C GLU A 182 -4.69 -4.36 31.18
N THR A 183 -3.85 -3.82 30.29
CA THR A 183 -4.11 -2.53 29.66
C THR A 183 -5.05 -2.72 28.46
N PRO A 184 -6.17 -1.98 28.37
CA PRO A 184 -7.02 -1.99 27.19
C PRO A 184 -6.21 -1.77 25.92
N PHE A 185 -6.50 -2.55 24.88
CA PHE A 185 -5.74 -2.54 23.61
C PHE A 185 -5.49 -1.12 23.05
N ARG A 186 -6.44 -0.20 23.24
CA ARG A 186 -6.34 1.21 22.83
C ARG A 186 -5.19 1.96 23.50
N ASP A 187 -4.94 1.65 24.77
CA ASP A 187 -4.10 2.41 25.68
C ASP A 187 -2.71 1.76 25.87
N GLN A 188 -2.48 0.61 25.22
CA GLN A 188 -1.18 -0.07 25.20
C GLN A 188 -0.11 0.75 24.44
N GLU A 189 1.12 0.74 24.97
CA GLU A 189 2.27 1.32 24.27
C GLU A 189 2.51 0.63 22.92
N LYS A 190 2.65 1.43 21.86
CA LYS A 190 2.93 0.93 20.51
C LYS A 190 4.43 0.95 20.29
N HIS A 191 5.03 -0.22 20.03
CA HIS A 191 6.43 -0.25 19.62
C HIS A 191 6.58 0.30 18.20
N ALA A 192 7.43 1.31 18.06
CA ALA A 192 7.91 1.84 16.78
C ALA A 192 8.88 0.86 16.09
#